data_AF-A0A972EJV3-F1
#
_entry.id   AF-A0A972EJV3-F1
#
_cell.length_a   1.000
_cell.length_b   1.000
_cell.length_c   1.000
_cell.angle_alpha   90.00
_cell.angle_beta   90.00
_cell.angle_gamma   90.00
#
_symmetry.space_group_name_H-M   'P 1'
#
loop_
_entity.id
_entity.type
_entity.pdbx_description
1 polymer ?
#
loop_
_entity_poly.entity_id
_entity_poly.type
_entity_poly.pdbx_seq_one_letter_code
_entity_poly.pdbx_strand_id
1 'polypeptide(L)'
;MGRTIQSATQTWIEEEQALKRFTRALRREDQRLMIELVSLSRLHIAEASYASNLFPMDVYLISMLLETFKKLRQAEKQIDQLCEIAGIAKPDNGAIPELPDLISLLGSADDPE
;
A
#
# COMPACT_ATOMS: atom_id res chain seq x y z
N MET A 1 15.41 -31.15 7.94
CA MET A 1 16.42 -30.08 7.81
C MET A 1 15.68 -28.76 7.92
N GLY A 2 15.97 -27.97 8.97
CA GLY A 2 15.24 -26.74 9.29
C GLY A 2 15.34 -25.75 8.14
N ARG A 3 14.20 -25.29 7.62
CA ARG A 3 14.18 -24.26 6.59
C ARG A 3 14.61 -22.96 7.27
N THR A 4 15.74 -22.40 6.85
CA THR A 4 16.14 -21.05 7.23
C THR A 4 14.99 -20.11 6.87
N ILE A 5 14.43 -19.42 7.85
CA ILE A 5 13.41 -18.38 7.61
C ILE A 5 14.11 -17.30 6.79
N GLN A 6 13.64 -17.06 5.57
CA GLN A 6 14.16 -15.98 4.74
C GLN A 6 13.89 -14.64 5.42
N SER A 7 14.83 -13.69 5.33
CA SER A 7 14.60 -12.36 5.85
C SER A 7 13.52 -11.63 5.02
N ALA A 8 12.83 -10.68 5.63
CA ALA A 8 11.84 -9.86 4.92
C ALA A 8 12.43 -9.17 3.68
N THR A 9 13.68 -8.71 3.76
CA THR A 9 14.39 -8.12 2.62
C THR A 9 14.65 -9.14 1.50
N GLN A 10 15.06 -10.36 1.85
CA GLN A 10 15.32 -11.40 0.85
C GLN A 10 14.04 -11.81 0.12
N THR A 11 12.97 -11.99 0.90
CA THR A 11 11.63 -12.29 0.39
C THR A 11 11.16 -11.19 -0.56
N TRP A 12 11.34 -9.92 -0.17
CA TRP A 12 11.01 -8.78 -1.01
C TRP A 12 11.75 -8.77 -2.37
N ILE A 13 13.05 -9.12 -2.38
CA ILE A 13 13.84 -9.21 -3.62
C ILE A 13 13.31 -10.32 -4.54
N GLU A 14 12.93 -11.46 -3.98
CA GLU A 14 12.38 -12.59 -4.75
C GLU A 14 11.05 -12.22 -5.40
N GLU A 15 10.20 -11.53 -4.65
CA GLU A 15 8.92 -11.02 -5.15
C GLU A 15 9.08 -9.96 -6.25
N GLU A 16 10.00 -9.00 -6.09
CA GLU A 16 10.32 -8.03 -7.15
C GLU A 16 10.78 -8.73 -8.44
N GLN A 17 11.58 -9.80 -8.31
CA GLN A 17 12.01 -10.60 -9.45
C GLN A 17 10.86 -11.37 -10.10
N ALA A 18 9.93 -11.91 -9.30
CA ALA A 18 8.75 -12.60 -9.80
C ALA A 18 7.86 -11.66 -10.64
N LEU A 19 7.71 -10.40 -10.21
CA LEU A 19 6.96 -9.37 -10.93
C LEU A 19 7.63 -8.91 -12.22
N LYS A 20 8.93 -9.13 -12.41
CA LYS A 20 9.67 -8.65 -13.59
C LYS A 20 9.08 -9.11 -14.93
N ARG A 21 8.58 -10.34 -15.01
CA ARG A 21 7.92 -10.87 -16.23
C ARG A 21 6.58 -10.18 -16.47
N PHE A 22 5.81 -9.98 -15.41
CA PHE A 22 4.55 -9.26 -15.47
C PHE A 22 4.77 -7.81 -15.92
N THR A 23 5.70 -7.09 -15.29
CA THR A 23 6.02 -5.70 -15.65
C THR A 23 6.41 -5.59 -17.12
N ARG A 24 7.23 -6.50 -17.65
CA ARG A 24 7.64 -6.50 -19.06
C ARG A 24 6.49 -6.70 -20.06
N ALA A 25 5.41 -7.35 -19.64
CA ALA A 25 4.24 -7.55 -20.48
C ALA A 25 3.32 -6.31 -20.55
N LEU A 26 3.51 -5.33 -19.65
CA LEU A 26 2.76 -4.08 -19.64
C LEU A 26 3.21 -3.12 -20.75
N ARG A 27 2.39 -2.10 -21.04
CA ARG A 27 2.77 -0.99 -21.91
C ARG A 27 3.92 -0.19 -21.30
N ARG A 28 4.66 0.54 -22.14
CA ARG A 28 5.83 1.31 -21.68
C ARG A 28 5.50 2.37 -20.63
N GLU A 29 4.31 2.97 -20.72
CA GLU A 29 3.79 3.92 -19.72
C GLU A 29 3.54 3.23 -18.37
N ASP A 30 2.84 2.09 -18.39
CA ASP A 30 2.50 1.30 -17.21
C ASP A 30 3.73 0.64 -16.55
N GLN A 31 4.74 0.28 -17.34
CA GLN A 31 5.99 -0.27 -16.83
C GLN A 31 6.65 0.66 -15.82
N ARG A 32 6.69 1.96 -16.11
CA ARG A 32 7.26 2.95 -15.21
C ARG A 32 6.45 3.06 -13.94
N LEU A 33 5.12 3.16 -14.06
CA LEU A 33 4.20 3.23 -12.91
C LEU A 33 4.33 2.00 -12.02
N MET A 34 4.47 0.80 -12.61
CA MET A 34 4.64 -0.44 -11.85
C MET A 34 5.96 -0.45 -11.08
N ILE A 35 7.06 0.02 -11.66
CA ILE A 35 8.36 0.12 -10.95
C ILE A 35 8.26 1.10 -9.77
N GLU A 36 7.61 2.25 -9.99
CA GLU A 36 7.40 3.24 -8.94
C GLU A 36 6.50 2.68 -7.82
N LEU A 37 5.43 1.96 -8.18
CA LEU A 37 4.50 1.32 -7.24
C LEU A 37 5.22 0.26 -6.39
N VAL A 38 5.94 -0.67 -7.00
CA VAL A 38 6.72 -1.70 -6.29
C VAL A 38 7.75 -1.08 -5.37
N SER A 39 8.34 0.05 -5.74
CA SER A 39 9.28 0.78 -4.87
C SER A 39 8.64 1.29 -3.58
N LEU A 40 7.34 1.59 -3.57
CA LEU A 40 6.61 2.00 -2.36
C LEU A 40 6.53 0.88 -1.32
N SER A 41 6.45 -0.38 -1.76
CA SER A 41 6.42 -1.52 -0.83
C SER A 41 7.68 -1.62 0.04
N ARG A 42 8.83 -1.15 -0.46
CA ARG A 42 10.11 -1.18 0.27
C ARG A 42 10.07 -0.39 1.57
N LEU A 43 9.23 0.64 1.65
CA LEU A 43 9.09 1.49 2.83
C LEU A 43 8.54 0.72 4.04
N HIS A 44 7.92 -0.44 3.80
CA HIS A 44 7.23 -1.23 4.80
C HIS A 44 7.87 -2.60 5.04
N ILE A 45 9.15 -2.80 4.66
CA ILE A 45 9.85 -4.08 4.85
C ILE A 45 9.96 -4.45 6.34
N ALA A 46 10.11 -3.46 7.23
CA ALA A 46 10.18 -3.70 8.66
C ALA A 46 8.81 -4.12 9.21
N GLU A 47 7.74 -3.41 8.81
CA GLU A 47 6.35 -3.70 9.14
C GLU A 47 5.93 -5.08 8.62
N ALA A 48 6.41 -5.46 7.43
CA ALA A 48 6.16 -6.76 6.84
C ALA A 48 6.70 -7.93 7.68
N SER A 49 7.76 -7.71 8.46
CA SER A 49 8.30 -8.74 9.36
C SER A 49 7.34 -9.13 10.49
N TYR A 50 6.35 -8.28 10.81
CA TYR A 50 5.32 -8.56 11.80
C TYR A 50 4.12 -9.34 11.23
N ALA A 51 3.97 -9.38 9.90
CA ALA A 51 2.84 -10.01 9.22
C ALA A 51 3.13 -11.48 8.85
N SER A 52 3.69 -12.26 9.77
CA SER A 52 4.20 -13.62 9.53
C SER A 52 3.20 -14.65 8.98
N ASN A 53 1.89 -14.37 9.08
CA ASN A 53 0.82 -15.27 8.65
C ASN A 53 0.32 -14.99 7.22
N LEU A 54 0.68 -13.85 6.63
CA LEU A 54 0.25 -13.48 5.27
C LEU A 54 1.30 -13.91 4.24
N PHE A 55 0.87 -14.07 2.98
CA PHE A 55 1.83 -14.21 1.89
C PHE A 55 2.61 -12.91 1.73
N PRO A 56 3.93 -12.96 1.46
CA PRO A 56 4.75 -11.77 1.33
C PRO A 56 4.22 -10.76 0.30
N MET A 57 3.70 -11.25 -0.83
CA MET A 57 3.05 -10.38 -1.83
C MET A 57 1.84 -9.64 -1.30
N ASP A 58 1.00 -10.25 -0.48
CA ASP A 58 -0.19 -9.60 0.06
C ASP A 58 0.21 -8.44 0.96
N VAL A 59 1.26 -8.65 1.77
CA VAL A 59 1.83 -7.62 2.63
C VAL A 59 2.38 -6.47 1.80
N TYR A 60 3.19 -6.75 0.77
CA TYR A 60 3.71 -5.69 -0.10
C TYR A 60 2.62 -4.98 -0.89
N LEU A 61 1.56 -5.68 -1.30
CA LEU A 61 0.40 -5.08 -1.94
C LEU A 61 -0.31 -4.09 -1.01
N ILE A 62 -0.55 -4.49 0.25
CA ILE A 62 -1.12 -3.61 1.27
C ILE A 62 -0.22 -2.38 1.48
N SER A 63 1.10 -2.57 1.53
CA SER A 63 2.06 -1.45 1.64
C SER A 63 1.97 -0.48 0.46
N MET A 64 1.88 -0.99 -0.77
CA MET A 64 1.71 -0.17 -1.98
C MET A 64 0.40 0.61 -1.97
N LEU A 65 -0.70 -0.04 -1.56
CA LEU A 65 -2.01 0.58 -1.42
C LEU A 65 -1.99 1.68 -0.34
N LEU A 66 -1.37 1.43 0.81
CA LEU A 66 -1.27 2.38 1.91
C LEU A 66 -0.54 3.67 1.47
N GLU A 67 0.60 3.53 0.81
CA GLU A 67 1.36 4.69 0.31
C GLU A 67 0.64 5.43 -0.81
N THR A 68 -0.05 4.69 -1.69
CA THR A 68 -0.88 5.30 -2.74
C THR A 68 -2.04 6.08 -2.14
N PHE A 69 -2.68 5.54 -1.09
CA PHE A 69 -3.76 6.19 -0.37
C PHE A 69 -3.31 7.47 0.34
N LYS A 70 -2.13 7.45 0.99
CA LYS A 70 -1.53 8.66 1.58
C LYS A 70 -1.34 9.76 0.54
N LYS A 71 -0.79 9.43 -0.62
CA LYS A 71 -0.60 10.38 -1.73
C LYS A 71 -1.92 10.91 -2.26
N LEU A 72 -2.93 10.06 -2.40
CA LEU A 72 -4.27 10.46 -2.80
C LEU A 72 -4.87 11.48 -1.82
N ARG A 73 -4.85 11.18 -0.51
CA ARG A 73 -5.33 12.08 0.54
C ARG A 73 -4.58 13.40 0.57
N GLN A 74 -3.27 13.38 0.34
CA GLN A 74 -2.47 14.59 0.23
C GLN A 74 -2.88 15.43 -0.98
N ALA A 75 -3.11 14.81 -2.14
CA ALA A 75 -3.56 15.49 -3.35
C ALA A 75 -4.96 16.10 -3.17
N GLU A 76 -5.90 15.35 -2.57
CA GLU A 76 -7.24 15.86 -2.19
C GLU A 76 -7.13 17.11 -1.33
N LYS A 77 -6.31 17.06 -0.28
CA LYS A 77 -6.08 18.22 0.61
C LYS A 77 -5.47 19.42 -0.12
N GLN A 78 -4.55 19.18 -1.06
CA GLN A 78 -3.95 20.25 -1.87
C GLN A 78 -5.00 20.88 -2.80
N ILE A 79 -5.86 20.07 -3.42
CA ILE A 79 -6.96 20.56 -4.25
C ILE A 79 -7.92 21.40 -3.41
N ASP A 80 -8.30 20.93 -2.22
CA ASP A 80 -9.17 21.68 -1.31
C ASP A 80 -8.58 23.06 -0.95
N GLN A 81 -7.29 23.11 -0.62
CA GLN A 81 -6.59 24.36 -0.32
C GLN A 81 -6.57 25.31 -1.52
N LEU A 82 -6.34 24.79 -2.72
CA LEU A 82 -6.34 25.60 -3.94
C LEU A 82 -7.74 26.12 -4.29
N CYS A 83 -8.79 25.30 -4.11
CA CYS A 83 -10.18 25.72 -4.28
C CYS A 83 -10.57 26.83 -3.29
N GLU A 84 -10.15 26.71 -2.03
CA GLU A 84 -10.36 27.74 -1.00
C GLU A 84 -9.70 29.07 -1.38
N ILE A 85 -8.44 29.04 -1.84
CA ILE A 85 -7.72 30.24 -2.27
C ILE A 85 -8.37 30.87 -3.51
N ALA A 86 -8.83 30.06 -4.45
CA ALA A 86 -9.45 30.53 -5.69
C ALA A 86 -10.92 30.96 -5.54
N GLY A 87 -11.56 30.68 -4.39
CA GLY A 87 -12.99 30.93 -4.19
C GLY A 87 -13.91 30.04 -5.03
N ILE A 88 -13.43 28.85 -5.41
CA ILE A 88 -14.16 27.89 -6.24
C ILE A 88 -14.81 26.83 -5.34
N ALA A 89 -16.02 26.38 -5.68
CA ALA A 89 -16.68 25.29 -4.99
C ALA A 89 -15.82 24.01 -5.05
N LYS A 90 -15.72 23.31 -3.91
CA LYS A 90 -14.92 22.09 -3.78
C LYS A 90 -15.51 20.98 -4.68
N PRO A 91 -14.68 20.17 -5.36
CA PRO A 91 -15.17 19.03 -6.10
C PRO A 91 -15.79 18.01 -5.13
N ASP A 92 -16.98 17.50 -5.47
CA ASP A 92 -17.64 16.40 -4.75
C ASP A 92 -16.92 15.08 -5.08
N ASN A 93 -15.79 14.88 -4.42
CA ASN A 93 -15.06 13.62 -4.46
C ASN A 93 -15.75 12.70 -3.45
N GLY A 94 -16.83 12.03 -3.89
CA GLY A 94 -17.70 11.20 -3.07
C GLY A 94 -16.96 10.53 -1.92
N ALA A 95 -17.37 10.86 -0.69
CA ALA A 95 -16.65 10.44 0.51
C ALA A 95 -16.49 8.92 0.51
N ILE A 96 -15.25 8.45 0.67
CA ILE A 96 -15.03 7.07 1.12
C ILE A 96 -15.80 6.95 2.43
N PRO A 97 -16.73 5.98 2.56
CA PRO A 97 -17.51 5.83 3.78
C PRO A 97 -16.56 5.82 4.97
N GLU A 98 -16.88 6.55 6.04
CA GLU A 98 -16.19 6.40 7.31
C GLU A 98 -16.49 5.00 7.83
N LEU A 99 -15.69 4.03 7.36
CA LEU A 99 -15.67 2.70 7.93
C LEU A 99 -15.14 2.84 9.36
N PRO A 100 -15.71 2.11 10.34
CA PRO A 100 -15.21 2.10 11.70
C PRO A 100 -13.70 1.89 11.69
N ASP A 101 -12.98 2.60 12.56
CA ASP A 101 -11.53 2.49 12.68
C ASP A 101 -11.15 1.00 12.75
N LEU A 102 -10.26 0.54 11.86
CA LEU A 102 -9.88 -0.86 11.77
C LEU A 102 -9.33 -1.36 13.12
N ILE A 103 -8.72 -0.46 13.89
CA ILE A 103 -8.25 -0.71 15.25
C ILE A 103 -9.42 -1.02 16.19
N SER A 104 -10.55 -0.31 16.07
CA SER A 104 -11.76 -0.58 16.85
C SER A 104 -12.40 -1.93 16.52
N LEU A 105 -12.25 -2.40 15.27
CA LEU A 105 -12.75 -3.69 14.81
C LEU A 105 -11.81 -4.87 15.14
N LEU A 106 -10.50 -4.61 15.24
CA LEU A 106 -9.52 -5.62 15.60
C LEU A 106 -9.39 -5.78 17.12
N GLY A 107 -9.57 -4.70 17.90
CA GLY A 107 -9.57 -4.75 19.36
C GLY A 107 -10.70 -5.60 19.96
N SER A 108 -11.75 -5.91 19.19
CA SER A 108 -12.81 -6.86 19.58
C SER A 108 -12.52 -8.31 19.19
N ALA A 109 -11.46 -8.59 18.42
CA ALA A 109 -11.06 -9.93 18.00
C ALA A 109 -10.02 -10.58 18.95
N ASP A 110 -9.45 -9.80 19.88
CA ASP A 110 -8.44 -10.26 20.85
C ASP A 110 -9.06 -10.70 22.20
N ASP A 111 -10.39 -10.77 22.34
CA ASP A 111 -11.03 -11.35 23.53
C ASP A 111 -10.99 -12.89 23.46
N PRO A 112 -10.26 -13.58 24.35
CA PRO A 112 -10.32 -15.03 24.43
C PRO A 112 -11.51 -15.41 25.33
N GLU A 113 -12.55 -16.01 24.76
CA GLU A 113 -13.47 -16.89 25.52
C GLU A 113 -12.82 -18.26 25.78
#